data_AF-A0A2U1B4I6-F1
#
_entry.id   AF-A0A2U1B4I6-F1
#
_cell.length_a   1.000
_cell.length_b   1.000
_cell.length_c   1.000
_cell.angle_alpha   90.00
_cell.angle_beta   90.00
_cell.angle_gamma   90.00
#
_symmetry.space_group_name_H-M   'P 1'
#
loop_
_entity.id
_entity.type
_entity.pdbx_description
1 polymer ?
#
loop_
_entity_poly.entity_id
_entity_poly.type
_entity_poly.pdbx_seq_one_letter_code
_entity_poly.pdbx_strand_id
1 'polypeptide(L)'
;MGVTIAGLDILVKRIIWGVFLIVLAVGLYWCWLNGDWLIYHMQRQYDKEAYGLSWKVDISTAGEKARKEEKQLLIVFLKEGDITSDNLKRVLAQPTFKPVENNYVLLLVDYPADISKLSTREKTYCDELVKRYNIDKFGVLIVAEPLEGGQKEVRRIRYTREMPSSLLNQLAGGRFIAKPMVDSTPKRQPLKIPGLSAKPSANKR
;
A
#
# COMPACT_ATOMS: atom_id res chain seq x y z
N MET A 1 15.95 42.23 50.87
CA MET A 1 16.14 40.76 50.84
C MET A 1 15.55 40.25 49.54
N GLY A 2 16.39 40.08 48.52
CA GLY A 2 15.99 39.64 47.18
C GLY A 2 15.84 38.12 47.16
N VAL A 3 14.63 37.65 47.39
CA VAL A 3 14.29 36.23 47.26
C VAL A 3 13.74 36.04 45.84
N THR A 4 14.50 35.27 45.04
CA THR A 4 14.02 34.33 44.02
C THR A 4 13.41 34.84 42.71
N ILE A 5 14.14 35.61 41.91
CA ILE A 5 13.85 35.63 40.45
C ILE A 5 14.46 34.37 39.79
N ALA A 6 15.72 34.06 40.13
CA ALA A 6 16.41 32.86 39.62
C ALA A 6 15.74 31.53 40.04
N GLY A 7 15.17 31.47 41.27
CA GLY A 7 14.48 30.26 41.76
C GLY A 7 13.15 29.99 41.05
N LEU A 8 12.44 31.06 40.65
CA LEU A 8 11.18 30.98 39.92
C LEU A 8 11.42 30.53 38.47
N ASP A 9 12.45 31.06 37.80
CA ASP A 9 12.84 30.66 36.45
C ASP A 9 13.27 29.19 36.37
N ILE A 10 14.01 28.69 37.38
CA ILE A 10 14.42 27.29 37.45
C ILE A 10 13.21 26.36 37.67
N LEU A 11 12.25 26.77 38.49
CA LEU A 11 10.99 26.05 38.71
C LEU A 11 10.12 26.01 37.46
N VAL A 12 9.93 27.16 36.80
CA VAL A 12 9.18 27.26 35.55
C VAL A 12 9.82 26.42 34.44
N LYS A 13 11.15 26.47 34.30
CA LYS A 13 11.89 25.66 33.33
C LYS A 13 11.75 24.15 33.61
N ARG A 14 11.74 23.74 34.88
CA ARG A 14 11.49 22.34 35.29
C ARG A 14 10.04 21.90 35.02
N ILE A 15 9.07 22.76 35.27
CA ILE A 15 7.65 22.49 34.97
C ILE A 15 7.45 22.35 33.46
N ILE A 16 8.00 23.27 32.66
CA ILE A 16 7.96 23.20 31.19
C ILE A 16 8.60 21.91 30.69
N TRP A 17 9.77 21.54 31.21
CA TRP A 17 10.41 20.27 30.87
C TRP A 17 9.58 19.05 31.28
N GLY A 18 8.96 19.09 32.47
CA GLY A 18 8.05 18.04 32.93
C GLY A 18 6.84 17.87 32.02
N VAL A 19 6.19 18.98 31.64
CA VAL A 19 5.07 18.98 30.69
C VAL A 19 5.52 18.46 29.33
N PHE A 20 6.68 18.88 28.84
CA PHE A 20 7.25 18.40 27.58
C PHE A 20 7.50 16.88 27.60
N LEU A 21 8.06 16.35 28.70
CA LEU A 21 8.26 14.92 28.87
C LEU A 21 6.94 14.14 28.92
N ILE A 22 5.91 14.69 29.57
CA ILE A 22 4.57 14.09 29.59
C ILE A 22 3.97 14.08 28.17
N VAL A 23 4.07 15.18 27.43
CA VAL A 23 3.60 15.25 26.04
C VAL A 23 4.35 14.25 25.16
N LEU A 24 5.67 14.13 25.31
CA LEU A 24 6.48 13.13 24.62
C LEU A 24 6.06 11.70 24.98
N ALA A 25 5.85 11.40 26.26
CA ALA A 25 5.42 10.08 26.72
C ALA A 25 4.02 9.73 26.17
N VAL A 26 3.08 10.68 26.18
CA VAL A 26 1.75 10.50 25.60
C VAL A 26 1.84 10.32 24.08
N GLY A 27 2.69 11.09 23.41
CA GLY A 27 2.94 10.97 21.96
C GLY A 27 3.54 9.60 21.59
N LEU A 28 4.57 9.15 22.32
CA LEU A 28 5.20 7.84 22.13
C LEU A 28 4.22 6.70 22.41
N TYR A 29 3.45 6.79 23.49
CA TYR A 29 2.42 5.81 23.83
C TYR A 29 1.34 5.75 22.73
N TRP A 30 0.94 6.90 22.20
CA TRP A 30 -0.02 6.95 21.09
C TRP A 30 0.54 6.38 19.79
N CYS A 31 1.79 6.68 19.45
CA CYS A 31 2.50 6.09 18.32
C CYS A 31 2.63 4.57 18.46
N TRP A 32 2.88 4.07 19.67
CA TRP A 32 2.93 2.64 19.94
C TRP A 32 1.56 1.96 19.72
N LEU A 33 0.48 2.55 20.23
CA LEU A 33 -0.89 2.03 20.03
C LEU A 33 -1.37 2.13 18.57
N ASN A 34 -0.89 3.11 17.81
CA ASN A 34 -1.30 3.36 16.43
C ASN A 34 -0.20 2.99 15.42
N GLY A 35 0.75 2.14 15.81
CA GLY A 35 1.85 1.73 14.94
C GLY A 35 1.37 1.20 13.60
N ASP A 36 0.37 0.31 13.61
CA ASP A 36 -0.22 -0.25 12.39
C ASP A 36 -0.88 0.82 11.50
N TRP A 37 -1.53 1.82 12.10
CA TRP A 37 -2.14 2.94 11.37
C TRP A 37 -1.08 3.87 10.76
N LEU A 38 -0.01 4.15 11.52
CA LEU A 38 1.11 4.97 11.06
C LEU A 38 1.85 4.28 9.91
N ILE A 39 2.14 2.99 10.06
CA ILE A 39 2.77 2.16 9.03
C ILE A 39 1.89 2.11 7.79
N TYR A 40 0.57 1.90 7.94
CA TYR A 40 -0.37 1.91 6.82
C TYR A 40 -0.36 3.24 6.05
N HIS A 41 -0.35 4.38 6.76
CA HIS A 41 -0.31 5.69 6.12
C HIS A 41 1.04 6.02 5.46
N MET A 42 2.15 5.59 6.06
CA MET A 42 3.47 5.69 5.42
C MET A 42 3.56 4.76 4.20
N GLN A 43 2.98 3.55 4.27
CA GLN A 43 2.93 2.60 3.15
C GLN A 43 2.11 3.12 1.97
N ARG A 44 1.05 3.92 2.21
CA ARG A 44 0.29 4.59 1.14
C ARG A 44 1.13 5.54 0.29
N GLN A 45 2.27 6.03 0.77
CA GLN A 45 3.18 6.85 -0.05
C GLN A 45 3.83 6.04 -1.19
N TYR A 46 3.80 4.71 -1.12
CA TYR A 46 4.29 3.79 -2.15
C TYR A 46 3.16 3.28 -3.05
N ASP A 47 1.97 3.87 -2.98
CA ASP A 47 0.85 3.55 -3.84
C ASP A 47 0.87 4.49 -5.04
N LYS A 48 0.93 3.90 -6.23
CA LYS A 48 0.88 4.62 -7.50
C LYS A 48 -0.48 4.41 -8.12
N GLU A 49 -1.24 5.48 -8.29
CA GLU A 49 -2.42 5.45 -9.14
C GLU A 49 -1.97 5.44 -10.61
N ALA A 50 -2.30 4.35 -11.32
CA ALA A 50 -2.01 4.21 -12.73
C ALA A 50 -3.14 3.40 -13.39
N TYR A 51 -3.50 3.75 -14.62
CA TYR A 51 -4.54 3.03 -15.36
C TYR A 51 -5.86 2.91 -14.58
N GLY A 52 -6.23 3.91 -13.77
CA GLY A 52 -7.46 3.90 -12.97
C GLY A 52 -7.48 2.89 -11.80
N LEU A 53 -6.32 2.33 -11.43
CA LEU A 53 -6.14 1.32 -10.40
C LEU A 53 -5.03 1.74 -9.42
N SER A 54 -5.12 1.22 -8.18
CA SER A 54 -4.15 1.43 -7.11
C SER A 54 -3.06 0.36 -7.14
N TRP A 55 -1.88 0.72 -7.61
CA TRP A 55 -0.74 -0.19 -7.71
C TRP A 55 0.23 0.00 -6.56
N LYS A 56 0.76 -1.11 -6.06
CA LYS A 56 1.97 -1.10 -5.26
C LYS A 56 3.19 -1.05 -6.18
N VAL A 57 4.25 -0.41 -5.73
CA VAL A 57 5.56 -0.42 -6.40
C VAL A 57 6.55 -1.40 -5.75
N ASP A 58 6.32 -1.77 -4.49
CA ASP A 58 7.18 -2.67 -3.72
C ASP A 58 6.52 -4.03 -3.45
N ILE A 59 7.24 -5.11 -3.74
CA ILE A 59 6.75 -6.49 -3.69
C ILE A 59 6.57 -6.98 -2.25
N SER A 60 7.39 -6.48 -1.32
CA SER A 60 7.27 -6.85 0.09
C SER A 60 6.00 -6.23 0.70
N THR A 61 5.77 -4.96 0.40
CA THR A 61 4.57 -4.20 0.81
C THR A 61 3.32 -4.77 0.17
N ALA A 62 3.38 -5.12 -1.12
CA ALA A 62 2.27 -5.77 -1.81
C ALA A 62 1.96 -7.12 -1.15
N GLY A 63 2.97 -7.95 -0.89
CA GLY A 63 2.78 -9.27 -0.28
C GLY A 63 2.25 -9.20 1.15
N GLU A 64 2.71 -8.23 1.95
CA GLU A 64 2.16 -8.01 3.29
C GLU A 64 0.69 -7.59 3.23
N LYS A 65 0.34 -6.64 2.35
CA LYS A 65 -1.06 -6.23 2.14
C LYS A 65 -1.92 -7.39 1.66
N ALA A 66 -1.42 -8.20 0.73
CA ALA A 66 -2.13 -9.35 0.20
C ALA A 66 -2.42 -10.39 1.29
N ARG A 67 -1.47 -10.64 2.21
CA ARG A 67 -1.70 -11.50 3.39
C ARG A 67 -2.74 -10.90 4.34
N LYS A 68 -2.61 -9.62 4.69
CA LYS A 68 -3.52 -8.91 5.59
C LYS A 68 -4.96 -8.88 5.06
N GLU A 69 -5.13 -8.79 3.74
CA GLU A 69 -6.44 -8.73 3.08
C GLU A 69 -6.96 -10.09 2.60
N GLU A 70 -6.24 -11.18 2.84
CA GLU A 70 -6.56 -12.53 2.31
C GLU A 70 -6.81 -12.53 0.78
N LYS A 71 -5.98 -11.76 0.08
CA LYS A 71 -5.98 -11.60 -1.37
C LYS A 71 -4.75 -12.24 -2.00
N GLN A 72 -4.86 -12.57 -3.28
CA GLN A 72 -3.70 -12.95 -4.08
C GLN A 72 -2.98 -11.70 -4.58
N LEU A 73 -1.74 -11.85 -5.02
CA LEU A 73 -0.99 -10.81 -5.71
C LEU A 73 -1.21 -10.93 -7.21
N LEU A 74 -1.45 -9.81 -7.87
CA LEU A 74 -1.40 -9.70 -9.32
C LEU A 74 -0.24 -8.80 -9.72
N ILE A 75 0.81 -9.41 -10.26
CA ILE A 75 2.01 -8.73 -10.73
C ILE A 75 1.90 -8.55 -12.23
N VAL A 76 2.02 -7.32 -12.71
CA VAL A 76 1.89 -7.01 -14.14
C VAL A 76 3.20 -6.43 -14.66
N PHE A 77 3.77 -7.12 -15.65
CA PHE A 77 5.00 -6.73 -16.33
C PHE A 77 4.68 -6.03 -17.65
N LEU A 78 4.95 -4.74 -17.70
CA LEU A 78 4.73 -3.88 -18.87
C LEU A 78 6.06 -3.27 -19.31
N LYS A 79 6.14 -2.97 -20.61
CA LYS A 79 7.22 -2.15 -21.16
C LYS A 79 6.63 -1.12 -22.11
N GLU A 80 7.04 0.13 -21.95
CA GLU A 80 6.65 1.21 -22.85
C GLU A 80 7.24 0.98 -24.26
N GLY A 81 6.40 1.20 -25.28
CA GLY A 81 6.75 0.95 -26.69
C GLY A 81 6.58 -0.51 -27.13
N ASP A 82 6.22 -1.42 -26.22
CA ASP A 82 5.77 -2.77 -26.59
C ASP A 82 4.26 -2.77 -26.88
N ILE A 83 3.88 -3.18 -28.09
CA ILE A 83 2.48 -3.16 -28.56
C ILE A 83 1.56 -3.98 -27.64
N THR A 84 2.05 -5.09 -27.09
CA THR A 84 1.26 -5.95 -26.21
C THR A 84 0.98 -5.23 -24.89
N SER A 85 2.02 -4.63 -24.31
CA SER A 85 1.95 -3.82 -23.10
C SER A 85 1.02 -2.61 -23.28
N ASP A 86 1.13 -1.87 -24.38
CA ASP A 86 0.29 -0.70 -24.64
C ASP A 86 -1.20 -1.05 -24.78
N ASN A 87 -1.50 -2.19 -25.42
CA ASN A 87 -2.87 -2.68 -25.49
C ASN A 87 -3.37 -3.16 -24.13
N LEU A 88 -2.51 -3.80 -23.33
CA LEU A 88 -2.86 -4.21 -21.96
C LEU A 88 -3.13 -2.98 -21.07
N LYS A 89 -2.31 -1.92 -21.16
CA LYS A 89 -2.52 -0.64 -20.45
C LYS A 89 -3.93 -0.08 -20.70
N ARG A 90 -4.41 -0.14 -21.95
CA ARG A 90 -5.79 0.28 -22.31
C ARG A 90 -6.85 -0.60 -21.66
N VAL A 91 -6.64 -1.91 -21.57
CA VAL A 91 -7.56 -2.84 -20.91
C VAL A 91 -7.60 -2.59 -19.40
N LEU A 92 -6.44 -2.39 -18.77
CA LEU A 92 -6.33 -2.08 -17.34
C LEU A 92 -7.06 -0.78 -16.99
N ALA A 93 -7.02 0.21 -17.88
CA ALA A 93 -7.71 1.49 -17.72
C ALA A 93 -9.23 1.42 -17.83
N GLN A 94 -9.80 0.29 -18.26
CA GLN A 94 -11.25 0.20 -18.41
C GLN A 94 -11.95 0.04 -17.06
N PRO A 95 -13.08 0.74 -16.81
CA PRO A 95 -13.84 0.61 -15.57
C PRO A 95 -14.30 -0.83 -15.28
N THR A 96 -14.55 -1.62 -16.32
CA THR A 96 -14.91 -3.04 -16.22
C THR A 96 -13.82 -3.91 -15.60
N PHE A 97 -12.57 -3.46 -15.61
CA PHE A 97 -11.44 -4.17 -15.02
C PHE A 97 -11.24 -3.82 -13.53
N LYS A 98 -11.77 -2.68 -13.07
CA LYS A 98 -11.66 -2.21 -11.67
C LYS A 98 -12.01 -3.25 -10.60
N PRO A 99 -13.02 -4.12 -10.76
CA PRO A 99 -13.32 -5.15 -9.77
C PRO A 99 -12.17 -6.10 -9.43
N VAL A 100 -11.09 -6.15 -10.23
CA VAL A 100 -9.88 -6.93 -9.96
C VAL A 100 -9.27 -6.62 -8.58
N GLU A 101 -9.37 -5.37 -8.10
CA GLU A 101 -8.80 -4.92 -6.81
C GLU A 101 -9.47 -5.58 -5.60
N ASN A 102 -10.66 -6.14 -5.79
CA ASN A 102 -11.37 -6.87 -4.74
C ASN A 102 -10.76 -8.24 -4.48
N ASN A 103 -10.15 -8.85 -5.50
CA ASN A 103 -9.61 -10.21 -5.42
C ASN A 103 -8.09 -10.21 -5.32
N TYR A 104 -7.44 -9.17 -5.84
CA TYR A 104 -6.00 -9.08 -5.97
C TYR A 104 -5.44 -7.77 -5.41
N VAL A 105 -4.27 -7.85 -4.80
CA VAL A 105 -3.41 -6.68 -4.59
C VAL A 105 -2.52 -6.53 -5.83
N LEU A 106 -2.58 -5.35 -6.43
CA LEU A 106 -1.93 -5.07 -7.71
C LEU A 106 -0.49 -4.58 -7.50
N LEU A 107 0.47 -5.18 -8.20
CA LEU A 107 1.87 -4.77 -8.24
C LEU A 107 2.23 -4.43 -9.68
N LEU A 108 2.70 -3.20 -9.92
CA LEU A 108 3.05 -2.72 -11.26
C LEU A 108 4.57 -2.78 -11.45
N VAL A 109 5.00 -3.49 -12.49
CA VAL A 109 6.38 -3.46 -12.98
C VAL A 109 6.35 -2.88 -14.40
N ASP A 110 6.50 -1.56 -14.49
CA ASP A 110 6.45 -0.81 -15.76
C ASP A 110 7.86 -0.36 -16.15
N TYR A 111 8.43 -0.99 -17.18
CA TYR A 111 9.71 -0.60 -17.76
C TYR A 111 9.52 0.57 -18.74
N PRO A 112 10.10 1.75 -18.47
CA PRO A 112 10.07 2.84 -19.42
C PRO A 112 10.92 2.51 -20.65
N ALA A 113 10.59 3.14 -21.79
CA ALA A 113 11.32 2.95 -23.04
C ALA A 113 12.75 3.50 -22.92
N ASP A 114 12.90 4.58 -22.12
CA ASP A 114 14.17 5.19 -21.79
C ASP A 114 14.58 4.82 -20.36
N ILE A 115 15.49 3.84 -20.25
CA ILE A 115 15.99 3.31 -18.98
C ILE A 115 16.80 4.37 -18.22
N SER A 116 17.29 5.42 -18.88
CA SER A 116 18.03 6.51 -18.23
C SER A 116 17.17 7.36 -17.29
N LYS A 117 15.84 7.25 -17.41
CA LYS A 117 14.86 7.93 -16.55
C LYS A 117 14.59 7.20 -15.23
N LEU A 118 15.02 5.94 -15.10
CA LEU A 118 14.89 5.19 -13.86
C LEU A 118 16.05 5.52 -12.92
N SER A 119 15.74 5.65 -11.62
CA SER A 119 16.82 5.60 -10.63
C SER A 119 17.50 4.23 -10.65
N THR A 120 18.78 4.18 -10.30
CA THR A 120 19.54 2.91 -10.23
C THR A 120 18.83 1.87 -9.36
N ARG A 121 18.22 2.32 -8.25
CA ARG A 121 17.48 1.44 -7.34
C ARG A 121 16.23 0.83 -7.97
N GLU A 122 15.42 1.64 -8.65
CA GLU A 122 14.21 1.15 -9.33
C GLU A 122 14.56 0.19 -10.47
N LYS A 123 15.63 0.49 -11.22
CA LYS A 123 16.13 -0.40 -12.27
C LYS A 123 16.58 -1.74 -11.71
N THR A 124 17.44 -1.76 -10.69
CA THR A 124 17.90 -3.00 -10.05
C THR A 124 16.72 -3.81 -9.53
N TYR A 125 15.77 -3.17 -8.88
CA TYR A 125 14.57 -3.82 -8.37
C TYR A 125 13.71 -4.43 -9.49
N CYS A 126 13.45 -3.69 -10.56
CA CYS A 126 12.71 -4.23 -11.70
C CYS A 126 13.47 -5.39 -12.36
N ASP A 127 14.80 -5.28 -12.51
CA ASP A 127 15.64 -6.32 -13.11
C ASP A 127 15.64 -7.59 -12.25
N GLU A 128 15.65 -7.45 -10.92
CA GLU A 128 15.51 -8.56 -9.98
C GLU A 128 14.15 -9.25 -10.11
N LEU A 129 13.06 -8.49 -10.26
CA LEU A 129 11.74 -9.07 -10.47
C LEU A 129 11.62 -9.79 -11.81
N VAL A 130 12.13 -9.19 -12.89
CA VAL A 130 12.18 -9.81 -14.22
C VAL A 130 12.97 -11.13 -14.18
N LYS A 131 14.11 -11.16 -13.48
CA LYS A 131 14.90 -12.38 -13.29
C LYS A 131 14.18 -13.40 -12.40
N ARG A 132 13.64 -12.98 -11.25
CA ARG A 132 12.94 -13.84 -10.28
C ARG A 132 11.77 -14.56 -10.92
N TYR A 133 11.01 -13.86 -11.78
CA TYR A 133 9.86 -14.43 -12.48
C TYR A 133 10.20 -14.91 -13.89
N ASN A 134 11.47 -14.97 -14.28
CA ASN A 134 11.90 -15.43 -15.61
C ASN A 134 11.04 -14.83 -16.74
N ILE A 135 10.96 -13.50 -16.79
CA ILE A 135 10.14 -12.76 -17.76
C ILE A 135 10.94 -12.58 -19.05
N ASP A 136 10.56 -13.32 -20.09
CA ASP A 136 11.15 -13.25 -21.43
C ASP A 136 10.49 -12.20 -22.32
N LYS A 137 9.20 -11.93 -22.10
CA LYS A 137 8.38 -10.97 -22.86
C LYS A 137 7.48 -10.16 -21.94
N PHE A 138 7.21 -8.92 -22.32
CA PHE A 138 6.30 -8.01 -21.61
C PHE A 138 4.84 -8.22 -22.03
N GLY A 139 3.92 -7.61 -21.30
CA GLY A 139 2.48 -7.91 -21.42
C GLY A 139 2.09 -9.19 -20.69
N VAL A 140 2.75 -9.48 -19.57
CA VAL A 140 2.54 -10.70 -18.78
C VAL A 140 1.94 -10.33 -17.43
N LEU A 141 0.93 -11.09 -17.02
CA LEU A 141 0.28 -11.01 -15.72
C LEU A 141 0.59 -12.29 -14.95
N ILE A 142 1.09 -12.15 -13.73
CA ILE A 142 1.39 -13.26 -12.82
C ILE A 142 0.50 -13.15 -11.60
N VAL A 143 -0.26 -14.21 -11.34
CA VAL A 143 -0.97 -14.40 -10.09
C VAL A 143 -0.05 -15.15 -9.13
N ALA A 144 0.20 -14.58 -7.97
CA ALA A 144 1.03 -15.17 -6.93
C ALA A 144 0.29 -15.24 -5.59
N GLU A 145 0.50 -16.33 -4.86
CA GLU A 145 0.08 -16.46 -3.48
C GLU A 145 1.14 -15.82 -2.56
N PRO A 146 0.72 -14.94 -1.65
CA PRO A 146 1.66 -14.35 -0.71
C PRO A 146 1.97 -15.36 0.41
N LEU A 147 3.25 -15.65 0.64
CA LEU A 147 3.73 -16.58 1.65
C LEU A 147 4.56 -15.86 2.71
N GLU A 148 4.75 -16.49 3.86
CA GLU A 148 5.69 -16.00 4.85
C GLU A 148 7.13 -16.12 4.29
N GLY A 149 7.80 -14.98 4.11
CA GLY A 149 9.13 -14.92 3.49
C GLY A 149 9.17 -14.82 1.96
N GLY A 150 8.04 -14.71 1.26
CA GLY A 150 8.06 -14.53 -0.20
C GLY A 150 6.71 -14.62 -0.90
N GLN A 151 6.74 -14.98 -2.18
CA GLN A 151 5.57 -15.20 -3.01
C GLN A 151 5.75 -16.46 -3.83
N LYS A 152 4.67 -17.22 -4.04
CA LYS A 152 4.66 -18.38 -4.92
C LYS A 152 3.81 -18.09 -6.15
N GLU A 153 4.39 -18.23 -7.34
CA GLU A 153 3.65 -18.14 -8.59
C GLU A 153 2.61 -19.27 -8.64
N VAL A 154 1.35 -18.89 -8.85
CA VAL A 154 0.21 -19.81 -9.02
C VAL A 154 -0.16 -19.91 -10.48
N ARG A 155 -0.13 -18.78 -11.18
CA ARG A 155 -0.51 -18.72 -12.59
C ARG A 155 0.22 -17.61 -13.32
N ARG A 156 0.53 -17.89 -14.59
CA ARG A 156 1.04 -16.93 -15.55
C ARG A 156 0.08 -16.82 -16.72
N ILE A 157 -0.23 -15.59 -17.09
CA ILE A 157 -1.08 -15.25 -18.22
C ILE A 157 -0.31 -14.29 -19.09
N ARG A 158 -0.18 -14.63 -20.37
CA ARG A 158 0.39 -13.74 -21.36
C ARG A 158 -0.77 -13.08 -22.10
N TYR A 159 -0.81 -11.76 -22.12
CA TYR A 159 -1.85 -11.03 -22.80
C TYR A 159 -1.72 -11.18 -24.32
N THR A 160 -2.80 -11.56 -24.99
CA THR A 160 -2.89 -11.80 -26.44
C THR A 160 -3.99 -10.97 -27.12
N ARG A 161 -4.38 -9.84 -26.51
CA ARG A 161 -5.45 -8.90 -26.96
C ARG A 161 -6.86 -9.31 -26.53
N GLU A 162 -6.97 -9.97 -25.39
CA GLU A 162 -8.24 -10.34 -24.80
C GLU A 162 -9.05 -9.11 -24.36
N MET A 163 -10.37 -9.22 -24.41
CA MET A 163 -11.25 -8.25 -23.77
C MET A 163 -11.10 -8.30 -22.24
N PRO A 164 -11.35 -7.21 -21.50
CA PRO A 164 -11.18 -7.16 -20.05
C PRO A 164 -11.88 -8.30 -19.29
N SER A 165 -13.11 -8.64 -19.68
CA SER A 165 -13.88 -9.72 -19.04
C SER A 165 -13.22 -11.10 -19.23
N SER A 166 -12.67 -11.36 -20.41
CA SER A 166 -11.94 -12.59 -20.71
C SER A 166 -10.64 -12.66 -19.90
N LEU A 167 -9.91 -11.54 -19.82
CA LEU A 167 -8.68 -11.47 -19.01
C LEU A 167 -8.96 -11.69 -17.52
N LEU A 168 -10.02 -11.09 -16.97
CA LEU A 168 -10.46 -11.34 -15.58
C LEU A 168 -10.80 -12.81 -15.33
N ASN A 169 -11.49 -13.45 -16.28
CA ASN A 169 -11.81 -14.88 -16.19
C ASN A 169 -10.54 -15.74 -16.20
N GLN A 170 -9.56 -15.42 -17.05
CA GLN A 170 -8.27 -16.12 -17.04
C GLN A 170 -7.49 -15.92 -15.73
N LEU A 171 -7.54 -14.71 -15.15
CA LEU A 171 -6.97 -14.40 -13.84
C LEU A 171 -7.64 -15.21 -12.72
N ALA A 172 -8.96 -15.35 -12.75
CA ALA A 172 -9.71 -16.17 -11.80
C ALA A 172 -9.51 -17.68 -12.02
N GLY A 173 -9.22 -18.10 -13.25
CA GLY A 173 -9.06 -19.51 -13.63
C GLY A 173 -10.38 -20.16 -13.97
N GLY A 174 -11.33 -19.35 -14.45
CA GLY A 174 -12.72 -19.70 -14.62
C GLY A 174 -13.56 -18.44 -14.65
N ARG A 175 -14.77 -18.50 -14.09
CA ARG A 175 -15.62 -17.30 -14.02
C ARG A 175 -15.11 -16.34 -12.94
N PHE A 176 -14.83 -15.10 -13.32
CA PHE A 176 -14.49 -14.06 -12.37
C PHE A 176 -15.71 -13.66 -11.54
N ILE A 177 -15.56 -13.71 -10.22
CA ILE A 177 -16.54 -13.24 -9.24
C ILE A 177 -15.79 -12.32 -8.29
N ALA A 178 -16.18 -11.05 -8.24
CA ALA A 178 -15.58 -10.08 -7.36
C ALA A 178 -15.93 -10.42 -5.89
N LYS A 179 -14.91 -10.51 -5.04
CA LYS A 179 -15.09 -10.60 -3.60
C LYS A 179 -15.72 -9.31 -3.06
N PRO A 180 -16.41 -9.34 -1.92
CA PRO A 180 -16.84 -8.12 -1.25
C PRO A 180 -15.61 -7.24 -0.95
N MET A 181 -15.78 -5.93 -1.10
CA MET A 181 -14.69 -4.98 -0.88
C MET A 181 -14.33 -4.97 0.61
N VAL A 182 -13.12 -5.44 0.93
CA VAL A 182 -12.59 -5.43 2.30
C VAL A 182 -11.92 -4.08 2.55
N ASP A 183 -12.49 -3.26 3.44
CA ASP A 183 -11.82 -2.06 3.94
C ASP A 183 -10.82 -2.49 5.03
N SER A 184 -9.56 -2.63 4.63
CA SER A 184 -8.43 -3.01 5.48
C SER A 184 -7.78 -1.82 6.18
N THR A 185 -8.37 -0.62 6.08
CA THR A 185 -7.84 0.58 6.75
C THR A 185 -7.83 0.34 8.26
N PRO A 186 -6.66 0.35 8.92
CA PRO A 186 -6.59 0.17 10.37
C PRO A 186 -7.42 1.26 11.05
N LYS A 187 -8.26 0.90 12.02
CA LYS A 187 -9.02 1.89 12.78
C LYS A 187 -8.08 2.64 13.71
N ARG A 188 -7.96 3.96 13.50
CA ARG A 188 -7.23 4.87 14.39
C ARG A 188 -7.82 4.77 15.79
N GLN A 189 -6.99 4.48 16.79
CA GLN A 189 -7.41 4.53 18.18
C GLN A 189 -7.35 5.99 18.66
N PRO A 190 -8.48 6.56 19.14
CA PRO A 190 -8.46 7.90 19.70
C PRO A 190 -7.61 7.92 20.98
N LEU A 191 -6.91 9.02 21.23
CA LEU A 191 -6.26 9.29 22.51
C LEU A 191 -7.31 9.29 23.62
N LYS A 192 -7.42 8.18 24.35
CA LYS A 192 -8.18 8.15 25.60
C LYS A 192 -7.34 8.82 26.68
N ILE A 193 -7.55 10.13 26.86
CA ILE A 193 -6.98 10.87 27.98
C ILE A 193 -7.84 10.56 29.21
N PRO A 194 -7.31 9.91 30.26
CA PRO A 194 -8.07 9.68 31.49
C PRO A 194 -8.54 11.02 32.06
N GLY A 195 -9.87 11.20 32.21
CA GLY A 195 -10.46 12.42 32.77
C GLY A 195 -11.07 13.42 31.76
N LEU A 196 -10.83 13.28 30.46
CA LEU A 196 -11.52 14.03 29.39
C LEU A 196 -12.40 13.08 28.57
N SER A 197 -13.41 12.51 29.20
CA SER A 197 -14.54 11.92 28.47
C SER A 197 -15.43 13.06 27.99
N ALA A 198 -15.31 13.43 26.73
CA ALA A 198 -16.31 14.29 26.09
C ALA A 198 -17.64 13.55 26.15
N LYS A 199 -18.57 14.05 26.98
CA LYS A 199 -19.97 13.60 26.96
C LYS A 199 -20.47 13.69 25.52
N PRO A 200 -21.09 12.63 24.97
CA PRO A 200 -21.81 12.79 23.71
C PRO A 200 -22.89 13.85 23.91
N SER A 201 -22.82 14.92 23.12
CA SER A 201 -23.91 15.88 23.01
C SER A 201 -25.14 15.12 22.56
N ALA A 202 -26.12 15.00 23.46
CA ALA A 202 -27.42 14.47 23.14
C ALA A 202 -28.07 15.42 22.14
N ASN A 203 -28.17 14.97 20.88
CA ASN A 203 -28.94 15.64 19.85
C ASN A 203 -30.40 15.67 20.32
N LYS A 204 -30.89 16.84 20.73
CA LYS A 204 -32.31 17.06 20.97
C LYS A 204 -33.01 17.16 19.61
N ARG A 205 -34.07 16.37 19.48
CA ARG A 205 -35.05 16.42 18.40
C ARG A 205 -35.64 17.81 18.22
#